data_AF-A0AAU0WP12-F1
#
_entry.id   AF-A0AAU0WP12-F1
#
_cell.length_a   1.000
_cell.length_b   1.000
_cell.length_c   1.000
_cell.angle_alpha   90.00
_cell.angle_beta   90.00
_cell.angle_gamma   90.00
#
_symmetry.space_group_name_H-M   'P 1'
#
loop_
_entity.id
_entity.type
_entity.pdbx_description
1 polymer ?
#
loop_
_entity_poly.entity_id
_entity_poly.type
_entity_poly.pdbx_seq_one_letter_code
_entity_poly.pdbx_strand_id
1 'polypeptide(L)' 'MRQLAVTVDRWWPEIEAFIDTGHSNAKSEGINRVIKLVARNAFGFRNADDQRLRTQCVTTRRARGHLRTAQL' A
#
# COMPACT_ATOMS: atom_id res chain seq x y z
N MET A 1 -2.24 27.44 -11.46
CA MET A 1 -3.41 26.95 -10.69
C MET A 1 -4.47 26.21 -11.52
N ARG A 2 -4.45 26.24 -12.87
CA ARG A 2 -5.50 25.60 -13.70
C ARG A 2 -5.48 24.06 -13.73
N GLN A 3 -4.32 23.43 -13.55
CA GLN A 3 -4.18 21.97 -13.71
C GLN A 3 -4.84 21.15 -12.60
N LEU A 4 -4.82 21.64 -11.35
CA LEU A 4 -5.48 20.95 -10.25
C LEU A 4 -7.00 20.95 -10.44
N ALA A 5 -7.59 22.11 -10.73
CA ALA A 5 -9.04 22.22 -10.97
C ALA A 5 -9.49 21.29 -12.11
N VAL A 6 -8.78 21.29 -13.24
CA VAL A 6 -9.08 20.38 -14.37
C VAL A 6 -8.96 18.91 -13.96
N THR A 7 -8.02 18.57 -13.08
CA THR A 7 -7.88 17.20 -12.57
C THR A 7 -9.05 16.86 -11.64
N VAL A 8 -9.41 17.74 -10.72
CA VAL A 8 -10.55 17.53 -9.81
C VAL A 8 -11.84 17.36 -10.59
N ASP A 9 -12.12 18.22 -11.56
CA ASP A 9 -13.31 18.12 -12.41
C ASP A 9 -13.35 16.79 -13.18
N ARG A 10 -12.19 16.35 -13.70
CA ARG A 10 -12.08 15.08 -14.43
C ARG A 10 -12.40 13.86 -13.56
N TRP A 11 -12.10 13.92 -12.26
CA TRP A 11 -12.25 12.80 -11.31
C TRP A 11 -13.49 12.95 -10.41
N TRP A 12 -14.36 13.93 -10.69
CA TRP A 12 -15.55 14.16 -9.87
C TRP A 12 -16.45 12.92 -9.72
N PRO A 13 -16.72 12.12 -10.78
CA PRO A 13 -17.57 10.93 -10.64
C PRO A 13 -17.03 9.92 -9.61
N GLU A 14 -15.71 9.72 -9.54
CA GLU A 14 -15.09 8.81 -8.58
C GLU A 14 -15.13 9.38 -7.14
N ILE A 15 -15.01 10.71 -7.00
CA ILE A 15 -15.13 11.40 -5.71
C ILE A 15 -16.57 11.30 -5.18
N GLU A 16 -17.56 11.55 -6.04
CA GLU A 16 -18.98 11.40 -5.73
C GLU A 16 -19.30 9.96 -5.31
N ALA A 17 -18.82 8.97 -6.07
CA ALA A 17 -18.99 7.56 -5.73
C ALA A 17 -18.40 7.21 -4.35
N PHE A 18 -17.26 7.79 -3.97
CA PHE A 18 -16.70 7.61 -2.62
C PHE A 18 -17.61 8.20 -1.54
N ILE A 19 -18.19 9.38 -1.77
CA ILE A 19 -19.09 10.04 -0.81
C ILE A 19 -20.37 9.21 -0.62
N ASP A 20 -20.96 8.74 -1.71
CA ASP A 20 -22.24 8.02 -1.67
C ASP A 20 -22.11 6.61 -1.11
N THR A 21 -21.03 5.90 -1.47
CA THR A 21 -20.88 4.47 -1.14
C THR A 21 -19.94 4.21 0.04
N GLY A 22 -19.09 5.19 0.39
CA GLY A 22 -17.97 5.01 1.30
C GLY A 22 -16.84 4.11 0.75
N HIS A 23 -16.93 3.66 -0.50
CA HIS A 23 -15.91 2.80 -1.09
C HIS A 23 -14.65 3.60 -1.41
N SER A 24 -13.53 3.16 -0.84
CA SER A 24 -12.24 3.83 -0.96
C SER A 24 -11.12 2.85 -1.23
N ASN A 25 -10.13 3.28 -2.03
CA ASN A 25 -8.89 2.55 -2.23
C ASN A 25 -7.94 2.60 -1.01
N ALA A 26 -8.35 3.22 0.10
CA ALA A 26 -7.53 3.40 1.31
C ALA A 26 -6.90 2.10 1.81
N LYS A 27 -7.62 0.97 1.74
CA LYS A 27 -7.08 -0.34 2.13
C LYS A 27 -5.91 -0.78 1.25
N SER A 28 -6.06 -0.67 -0.07
CA SER A 28 -5.00 -1.02 -1.02
C SER A 28 -3.81 -0.06 -0.90
N GLU A 29 -4.06 1.24 -0.70
CA GLU A 29 -3.00 2.22 -0.48
C GLU A 29 -2.23 1.96 0.82
N GLY A 30 -2.92 1.55 1.88
CA GLY A 30 -2.30 1.11 3.12
C GLY A 30 -1.34 -0.07 2.90
N ILE A 31 -1.77 -1.06 2.12
CA ILE A 31 -0.94 -2.21 1.74
C ILE A 31 0.27 -1.76 0.91
N ASN A 32 0.06 -0.93 -0.11
CA ASN A 32 1.12 -0.38 -0.95
C ASN A 32 2.15 0.41 -0.13
N ARG A 33 1.70 1.16 0.88
CA ARG A 33 2.58 1.90 1.79
C ARG A 33 3.47 0.97 2.59
N VAL A 34 2.93 -0.12 3.15
CA VAL A 34 3.72 -1.12 3.90
C VAL A 34 4.76 -1.77 3.00
N ILE A 35 4.40 -2.16 1.78
CA ILE A 35 5.33 -2.74 0.79
C ILE A 35 6.48 -1.77 0.49
N LYS A 36 6.14 -0.51 0.17
CA LYS A 36 7.14 0.53 -0.11
C LYS A 36 8.05 0.79 1.09
N LEU A 37 7.52 0.74 2.31
CA LEU A 37 8.30 0.92 3.54
C LEU A 37 9.33 -0.20 3.71
N VAL A 38 8.94 -1.46 3.51
CA VAL A 38 9.87 -2.59 3.63
C VAL A 38 10.95 -2.53 2.55
N ALA A 39 10.57 -2.21 1.30
CA ALA A 39 11.54 -2.03 0.23
C ALA A 39 12.54 -0.90 0.55
N ARG A 40 12.08 0.21 1.14
CA ARG A 40 12.94 1.31 1.58
C ARG A 40 13.89 0.89 2.70
N ASN A 41 13.40 0.15 3.70
CA ASN A 41 14.24 -0.35 4.80
C ASN A 41 15.28 -1.37 4.34
N ALA A 42 15.01 -2.09 3.24
CA ALA A 42 15.95 -3.02 2.62
C ALA A 42 16.98 -2.33 1.73
N PHE A 43 16.87 -1.01 1.48
CA PHE A 43 17.65 -0.28 0.46
C PHE A 43 17.48 -0.86 -0.96
N GLY A 44 16.29 -1.38 -1.26
CA GLY A 44 16.02 -2.13 -2.47
C GLY A 44 16.37 -3.61 -2.33
N PHE A 45 15.57 -4.48 -2.95
CA PHE A 45 15.84 -5.91 -2.96
C PHE A 45 16.81 -6.26 -4.08
N ARG A 46 17.72 -7.21 -3.83
CA ARG A 46 18.71 -7.67 -4.80
C ARG A 46 18.13 -8.62 -5.85
N ASN A 47 16.99 -9.24 -5.57
CA ASN A 47 16.26 -10.12 -6.48
C ASN A 47 14.74 -10.06 -6.21
N ALA A 48 13.96 -10.56 -7.16
CA ALA A 48 12.50 -10.54 -7.12
C ALA A 48 11.90 -11.53 -6.09
N ASP A 49 12.60 -12.63 -5.80
CA ASP A 49 12.13 -13.63 -4.85
C ASP A 49 12.13 -13.08 -3.42
N ASP A 50 13.20 -12.39 -3.02
CA ASP A 50 13.32 -11.70 -1.74
C ASP A 50 12.26 -10.61 -1.60
N GLN A 51 12.02 -9.85 -2.67
CA GLN A 51 10.96 -8.85 -2.71
C GLN A 51 9.59 -9.50 -2.46
N ARG A 52 9.29 -10.60 -3.16
CA ARG A 52 8.01 -11.31 -3.07
C ARG A 52 7.81 -11.90 -1.68
N LEU A 53 8.80 -12.59 -1.13
CA LEU A 53 8.77 -13.17 0.21
C LEU A 53 8.54 -12.10 1.27
N ARG A 54 9.32 -11.00 1.24
CA ARG A 54 9.22 -9.93 2.25
C ARG A 54 7.89 -9.19 2.15
N THR A 55 7.40 -8.94 0.93
CA THR A 55 6.09 -8.33 0.66
C THR A 55 4.96 -9.22 1.20
N GLN A 56 4.98 -10.52 0.92
CA GLN A 56 3.98 -11.46 1.45
C GLN A 56 3.99 -11.53 2.97
N CYS A 57 5.18 -11.54 3.58
CA CYS A 57 5.36 -11.57 5.03
C CYS A 57 4.66 -10.39 5.74
N VAL A 58 4.80 -9.17 5.20
CA VAL A 58 4.24 -7.97 5.84
C VAL A 58 2.78 -7.67 5.48
N THR A 59 2.29 -8.19 4.37
CA THR A 59 0.92 -7.93 3.89
C THR A 59 -0.08 -9.00 4.29
N THR A 60 0.38 -10.23 4.56
CA THR A 60 -0.51 -11.34 4.91
C THR A 60 -0.46 -11.67 6.40
N ARG A 61 -1.62 -11.70 7.07
CA ARG A 61 -1.71 -11.99 8.52
C ARG A 61 -1.19 -13.38 8.88
N ARG A 62 -1.35 -14.37 7.99
CA ARG A 62 -0.85 -15.75 8.18
C ARG A 62 0.68 -15.81 8.24
N ALA A 63 1.38 -14.90 7.57
CA ALA A 63 2.83 -14.84 7.61
C ALA A 63 3.39 -14.03 8.80
N ARG A 64 2.55 -13.38 9.61
CA ARG A 64 3.02 -12.71 10.84
C ARG A 64 3.28 -13.67 11.99
N GLY A 65 2.75 -14.89 11.95
CA GLY A 65 2.88 -15.88 13.04
C GLY A 65 4.32 -16.37 13.28
N HIS A 66 5.19 -16.26 12.28
CA HIS A 66 6.62 -16.58 12.39
C HIS A 66 7.51 -15.38 12.73
N LEU A 67 6.94 -14.17 12.81
CA LEU A 67 7.63 -12.97 13.29
C LEU A 67 7.47 -12.80 14.81
N ARG A 68 7.24 -13.90 15.56
CA ARG A 68 7.38 -13.88 17.02
C ARG A 68 8.88 -13.70 17.31
N THR A 69 9.22 -12.44 17.51
CA THR A 69 10.51 -11.85 17.78
C THR A 69 11.33 -12.73 18.74
N ALA A 70 12.49 -13.20 18.26
CA ALA A 70 13.64 -13.39 19.13
C ALA A 70 13.78 -12.11 19.95
N GLN A 71 13.58 -12.23 21.26
CA GLN A 71 13.66 -11.14 22.22
C GLN A 71 14.98 -10.38 22.06
N LEU A 72 14.88 -9.05 22.21
CA LEU A 72 16.01 -8.18 22.53
C LEU A 72 16.74 -8.70 23.77
#